data_AF-X0S7L3-F1
#
_entry.id   AF-X0S7L3-F1
#
_cell.length_a   1.000
_cell.length_b   1.000
_cell.length_c   1.000
_cell.angle_alpha   90.00
_cell.angle_beta   90.00
_cell.angle_gamma   90.00
#
_symmetry.space_group_name_H-M   'P 1'
#
loop_
_entity.id
_entity.type
_entity.pdbx_description
1 polymer ?
#
loop_
_entity_poly.entity_id
_entity_poly.type
_entity_poly.pdbx_seq_one_letter_code
_entity_poly.pdbx_strand_id
1 'polypeptide(L)'
;ELPCEGITTPGGFGNRVLPELAQATLESCRDVFGAEIPHYFRHLFTDKRSVAPRVEYASGLGGADPRCVVSIIGCTGDWFGGWDGMNPGSADKFITEDLQTGRMVDVIESGEPAIVVCHWPGVYYNGEEIGFKIFQEVVRRLHARYDHLQWMKLSEISRYWAARELTRIERRGADVVLNAPFACPEFTLAVANAPDSAPMLRKADKGIELARAASAKELKRYTWTREGDRTLVCFDLPKGESRIAFQK
;
A
#
# COMPACT_ATOMS: atom_id res chain seq x y z
N GLU A 1 -1.68 -15.64 -17.01
CA GLU A 1 -0.47 -14.80 -17.16
C GLU A 1 -0.34 -13.95 -15.91
N LEU A 2 0.87 -13.82 -15.34
CA LEU A 2 1.12 -12.89 -14.23
C LEU A 2 1.54 -11.55 -14.84
N PRO A 3 0.73 -10.47 -14.73
CA PRO A 3 1.06 -9.20 -15.35
C PRO A 3 2.32 -8.60 -14.72
N CYS A 4 3.21 -8.06 -15.56
CA CYS A 4 4.36 -7.30 -15.09
C CYS A 4 3.95 -5.85 -14.85
N GLU A 5 3.88 -5.44 -13.59
CA GLU A 5 3.46 -4.08 -13.19
C GLU A 5 4.62 -3.27 -12.58
N GLY A 6 5.83 -3.83 -12.56
CA GLY A 6 6.99 -3.20 -11.96
C GLY A 6 8.25 -4.04 -12.01
N ILE A 7 9.35 -3.48 -11.52
CA ILE A 7 10.67 -4.11 -11.56
C ILE A 7 11.34 -4.18 -10.19
N THR A 8 12.23 -5.15 -10.02
CA THR A 8 13.17 -5.22 -8.89
C THR A 8 14.57 -5.01 -9.41
N THR A 9 15.36 -4.16 -8.74
CA THR A 9 16.73 -3.85 -9.19
C THR A 9 17.78 -4.63 -8.37
N PRO A 10 18.62 -5.46 -9.02
CA PRO A 10 19.61 -6.25 -8.32
C PRO A 10 20.86 -5.44 -7.94
N GLY A 11 21.56 -5.86 -6.89
CA GLY A 11 23.00 -5.59 -6.72
C GLY A 11 23.45 -4.12 -6.72
N GLY A 12 22.59 -3.17 -6.33
CA GLY A 12 22.97 -1.75 -6.34
C GLY A 12 22.62 -0.99 -7.63
N PHE A 13 22.05 -1.68 -8.62
CA PHE A 13 21.73 -1.08 -9.92
C PHE A 13 20.82 0.15 -9.76
N GLY A 14 21.17 1.23 -10.47
CA GLY A 14 20.43 2.50 -10.43
C GLY A 14 20.70 3.39 -9.20
N ASN A 15 21.49 2.97 -8.21
CA ASN A 15 21.74 3.75 -6.98
C ASN A 15 22.23 5.18 -7.20
N ARG A 16 23.06 5.38 -8.23
CA ARG A 16 23.69 6.69 -8.51
C ARG A 16 22.86 7.55 -9.47
N VAL A 17 21.74 7.01 -9.98
CA VAL A 17 20.90 7.57 -11.04
C VAL A 17 19.43 7.21 -10.75
N LEU A 18 19.01 7.43 -9.50
CA LEU A 18 17.64 7.10 -9.05
C LEU A 18 16.56 7.80 -9.87
N PRO A 19 16.70 9.10 -10.25
CA PRO A 19 15.75 9.75 -11.15
C PRO A 19 15.60 8.98 -12.47
N GLU A 20 16.72 8.63 -13.13
CA GLU A 20 16.71 7.91 -14.40
C GLU A 20 16.14 6.50 -14.26
N LEU A 21 16.40 5.81 -13.14
CA LEU A 21 15.79 4.51 -12.86
C LEU A 21 14.26 4.61 -12.78
N ALA A 22 13.75 5.60 -12.05
CA ALA A 22 12.32 5.80 -11.91
C ALA A 22 11.67 6.19 -13.24
N GLN A 23 12.29 7.10 -14.00
CA GLN A 23 11.81 7.46 -15.34
C GLN A 23 11.82 6.26 -16.30
N ALA A 24 12.93 5.50 -16.35
CA ALA A 24 13.02 4.32 -17.21
C ALA A 24 12.00 3.25 -16.82
N THR A 25 11.73 3.07 -15.52
CA THR A 25 10.67 2.17 -15.03
C THR A 25 9.30 2.63 -15.53
N LEU A 26 9.00 3.92 -15.38
CA LEU A 26 7.73 4.51 -15.82
C LEU A 26 7.48 4.24 -17.31
N GLU A 27 8.46 4.56 -18.16
CA GLU A 27 8.34 4.42 -19.61
C GLU A 27 8.26 2.95 -20.01
N SER A 28 9.24 2.13 -19.59
CA SER A 28 9.31 0.72 -20.01
C SER A 28 8.11 -0.12 -19.58
N CYS A 29 7.65 0.02 -18.33
CA CYS A 29 6.53 -0.79 -17.84
C CYS A 29 5.20 -0.38 -18.49
N ARG A 30 5.03 0.91 -18.80
CA ARG A 30 3.85 1.39 -19.52
C ARG A 30 3.86 0.96 -20.97
N ASP A 31 4.98 1.13 -21.66
CA ASP A 31 5.07 0.90 -23.10
C ASP A 31 5.01 -0.59 -23.45
N VAL A 32 5.66 -1.45 -22.65
CA VAL A 32 5.73 -2.89 -22.92
C VAL A 32 4.55 -3.65 -22.32
N PHE A 33 4.14 -3.32 -21.10
CA PHE A 33 3.15 -4.10 -20.35
C PHE A 33 1.82 -3.37 -20.11
N GLY A 34 1.71 -2.09 -20.48
CA GLY A 34 0.49 -1.31 -20.26
C GLY A 34 0.19 -1.03 -18.79
N ALA A 35 1.18 -1.12 -17.90
CA ALA A 35 0.98 -0.91 -16.47
C ALA A 35 0.57 0.54 -16.18
N GLU A 36 -0.67 0.78 -15.71
CA GLU A 36 -1.18 2.14 -15.48
C GLU A 36 -0.33 2.91 -14.45
N ILE A 37 0.06 2.23 -13.36
CA ILE A 37 0.87 2.76 -12.26
C ILE A 37 2.04 1.81 -12.05
N PRO A 38 3.15 1.97 -12.79
CA PRO A 38 4.34 1.16 -12.59
C PRO A 38 4.93 1.34 -11.19
N HIS A 39 5.68 0.34 -10.76
CA HIS A 39 6.46 0.43 -9.53
C HIS A 39 7.86 -0.14 -9.68
N TYR A 40 8.76 0.26 -8.80
CA TYR A 40 10.06 -0.38 -8.68
C TYR A 40 10.43 -0.63 -7.23
N PHE A 41 11.17 -1.70 -6.99
CA PHE A 41 11.79 -2.01 -5.72
C PHE A 41 13.30 -1.73 -5.80
N ARG A 42 13.78 -0.86 -4.91
CA ARG A 42 15.21 -0.48 -4.82
C ARG A 42 15.72 -0.36 -3.40
N HIS A 43 14.94 0.29 -2.55
CA HIS A 43 15.35 0.63 -1.19
C HIS A 43 14.89 -0.42 -0.20
N LEU A 44 15.71 -0.62 0.82
CA LEU A 44 15.44 -1.51 1.93
C LEU A 44 15.96 -0.86 3.21
N PHE A 45 15.08 -0.55 4.15
CA PHE A 45 15.44 0.09 5.42
C PHE A 45 14.96 -0.74 6.62
N THR A 46 15.92 -1.30 7.34
CA THR A 46 15.70 -2.08 8.56
C THR A 46 15.83 -1.25 9.85
N ASP A 47 16.10 0.05 9.72
CA ASP A 47 16.21 0.99 10.83
C ASP A 47 14.92 1.82 10.97
N LYS A 48 14.97 2.94 11.70
CA LYS A 48 13.81 3.79 11.99
C LYS A 48 13.37 4.68 10.83
N ARG A 49 13.98 4.57 9.64
CA ARG A 49 13.51 5.33 8.47
C ARG A 49 12.13 4.86 8.04
N SER A 50 11.34 5.81 7.54
CA SER A 50 10.07 5.54 6.88
C SER A 50 10.30 4.67 5.64
N VAL A 51 9.43 3.68 5.50
CA VAL A 51 9.29 2.76 4.37
C VAL A 51 8.02 3.02 3.57
N ALA A 52 7.36 4.16 3.82
CA ALA A 52 6.24 4.62 3.01
C ALA A 52 6.65 4.66 1.52
N PRO A 53 5.82 4.10 0.62
CA PRO A 53 6.02 4.22 -0.81
C PRO A 53 6.16 5.69 -1.24
N ARG A 54 6.94 5.93 -2.30
CA ARG A 54 7.17 7.28 -2.83
C ARG A 54 6.58 7.38 -4.21
N VAL A 55 5.70 8.36 -4.42
CA VAL A 55 5.15 8.65 -5.74
C VAL A 55 6.11 9.60 -6.45
N GLU A 56 6.61 9.17 -7.61
CA GLU A 56 7.64 9.87 -8.37
C GLU A 56 7.13 10.13 -9.81
N TYR A 57 7.70 11.15 -10.47
CA TYR A 57 7.38 11.50 -11.87
C TYR A 57 5.88 11.73 -12.14
N ALA A 58 5.14 12.24 -11.15
CA ALA A 58 3.73 12.58 -11.29
C ALA A 58 3.56 13.67 -12.37
N SER A 59 2.78 13.39 -13.40
CA SER A 59 2.53 14.31 -14.51
C SER A 59 1.19 14.03 -15.20
N GLY A 60 0.67 15.01 -15.95
CA GLY A 60 -0.58 14.84 -16.69
C GLY A 60 -1.82 14.60 -15.83
N LEU A 61 -1.80 14.93 -14.53
CA LEU A 61 -2.81 14.52 -13.55
C LEU A 61 -4.24 15.00 -13.86
N GLY A 62 -4.39 16.15 -14.52
CA GLY A 62 -5.69 16.68 -14.97
C GLY A 62 -6.10 16.25 -16.38
N GLY A 63 -5.27 15.47 -17.07
CA GLY A 63 -5.49 15.03 -18.45
C GLY A 63 -6.06 13.61 -18.55
N ALA A 64 -6.23 13.13 -19.78
CA ALA A 64 -6.69 11.77 -20.06
C ALA A 64 -5.67 10.69 -19.66
N ASP A 65 -4.38 11.04 -19.68
CA ASP A 65 -3.25 10.16 -19.41
C ASP A 65 -2.41 10.63 -18.21
N PRO A 66 -2.92 10.47 -16.97
CA PRO A 66 -2.14 10.73 -15.78
C PRO A 66 -1.03 9.67 -15.63
N ARG A 67 0.15 10.11 -15.18
CA ARG A 67 1.34 9.28 -15.07
C ARG A 67 1.98 9.46 -13.70
N CYS A 68 2.49 8.37 -13.13
CA CYS A 68 3.42 8.36 -12.01
C CYS A 68 4.07 6.97 -11.94
N VAL A 69 5.16 6.87 -11.21
CA VAL A 69 5.80 5.60 -10.83
C VAL A 69 5.95 5.57 -9.32
N VAL A 70 5.83 4.39 -8.71
CA VAL A 70 5.94 4.24 -7.26
C VAL A 70 7.22 3.51 -6.85
N SER A 71 8.03 4.14 -6.01
CA SER A 71 9.15 3.51 -5.32
C SER A 71 8.63 2.71 -4.13
N ILE A 72 8.77 1.39 -4.19
CA ILE A 72 8.45 0.43 -3.13
C ILE A 72 9.70 0.22 -2.26
N ILE A 73 9.52 0.29 -0.95
CA ILE A 73 10.59 0.21 0.03
C ILE A 73 10.38 -1.01 0.92
N GLY A 74 11.35 -1.92 0.92
CA GLY A 74 11.36 -3.08 1.83
C GLY A 74 11.67 -2.63 3.25
N CYS A 75 11.00 -3.24 4.22
CA CYS A 75 11.24 -2.94 5.63
C CYS A 75 12.08 -4.00 6.34
N THR A 76 12.18 -5.20 5.78
CA THR A 76 12.94 -6.31 6.34
C THR A 76 14.24 -6.49 5.58
N GLY A 77 15.30 -6.92 6.27
CA GLY A 77 16.42 -7.55 5.60
C GLY A 77 16.00 -8.90 5.03
N ASP A 78 16.90 -9.53 4.27
CA ASP A 78 16.69 -10.90 3.79
C ASP A 78 16.93 -11.92 4.91
N TRP A 79 16.03 -11.90 5.89
CA TRP A 79 16.16 -12.67 7.13
C TRP A 79 15.57 -14.07 7.04
N PHE A 80 15.25 -14.57 5.84
CA PHE A 80 14.86 -15.96 5.62
C PHE A 80 16.05 -16.89 5.42
N GLY A 81 17.17 -16.34 4.95
CA GLY A 81 18.44 -17.04 4.82
C GLY A 81 19.48 -16.31 3.99
N GLY A 82 19.25 -15.02 3.71
CA GLY A 82 20.10 -14.23 2.84
C GLY A 82 19.93 -14.58 1.35
N TRP A 83 20.57 -13.75 0.53
CA TRP A 83 20.55 -13.91 -0.93
C TRP A 83 21.36 -15.12 -1.39
N ASP A 84 22.28 -15.59 -0.56
CA ASP A 84 23.18 -16.72 -0.81
C ASP A 84 22.71 -18.04 -0.17
N GLY A 85 21.78 -17.99 0.79
CA GLY A 85 21.31 -19.19 1.50
C GLY A 85 22.35 -19.79 2.46
N MET A 86 23.38 -19.04 2.87
CA MET A 86 24.50 -19.59 3.65
C MET A 86 24.26 -19.60 5.16
N ASN A 87 23.34 -18.77 5.65
CA ASN A 87 23.01 -18.68 7.07
C ASN A 87 21.52 -18.89 7.29
N PRO A 88 21.08 -19.58 8.35
CA PRO A 88 19.66 -19.73 8.63
C PRO A 88 19.04 -18.35 8.95
N GLY A 89 17.80 -18.17 8.52
CA GLY A 89 17.02 -16.99 8.86
C GLY A 89 16.59 -16.93 10.33
N SER A 90 15.79 -15.92 10.68
CA SER A 90 15.25 -15.77 12.04
C SER A 90 13.90 -15.07 12.04
N ALA A 91 12.86 -15.76 12.51
CA ALA A 91 11.52 -15.20 12.68
C ALA A 91 11.51 -13.99 13.64
N ASP A 92 12.31 -14.04 14.70
CA ASP A 92 12.36 -12.99 15.74
C ASP A 92 12.83 -11.62 15.23
N LYS A 93 13.50 -11.55 14.06
CA LYS A 93 13.84 -10.27 13.43
C LYS A 93 12.62 -9.56 12.85
N PHE A 94 11.64 -10.34 12.39
CA PHE A 94 10.36 -9.85 11.87
C PHE A 94 9.41 -9.53 13.01
N ILE A 95 9.16 -10.51 13.88
CA ILE A 95 8.26 -10.43 15.03
C ILE A 95 8.67 -11.47 16.07
N THR A 96 8.90 -11.04 17.32
CA THR A 96 9.33 -11.91 18.43
C THR A 96 8.24 -12.92 18.83
N GLU A 97 8.64 -13.98 19.52
CA GLU A 97 7.72 -15.05 19.95
C GLU A 97 6.60 -14.56 20.88
N ASP A 98 6.90 -13.59 21.75
CA ASP A 98 5.93 -12.89 22.60
C ASP A 98 5.02 -11.90 21.84
N LEU A 99 5.24 -11.78 20.53
CA LEU A 99 4.56 -10.90 19.59
C LEU A 99 4.78 -9.41 19.87
N GLN A 100 5.63 -9.00 20.82
CA GLN A 100 5.67 -7.59 21.25
C GLN A 100 6.57 -6.71 20.40
N THR A 101 7.62 -7.27 19.80
CA THR A 101 8.66 -6.48 19.12
C THR A 101 9.06 -7.11 17.80
N GLY A 102 9.91 -6.41 17.04
CA GLY A 102 10.39 -6.84 15.73
C GLY A 102 10.01 -5.84 14.65
N ARG A 103 10.71 -5.91 13.51
CA ARG A 103 10.60 -4.85 12.50
C ARG A 103 9.21 -4.76 11.86
N MET A 104 8.50 -5.89 11.72
CA MET A 104 7.13 -5.87 11.22
C MET A 104 6.20 -5.16 12.19
N VAL A 105 6.37 -5.37 13.50
CA VAL A 105 5.61 -4.65 14.53
C VAL A 105 5.87 -3.15 14.42
N ASP A 106 7.13 -2.72 14.38
CA ASP A 106 7.49 -1.30 14.29
C ASP A 106 6.81 -0.59 13.10
N VAL A 107 6.78 -1.24 11.94
CA VAL A 107 6.25 -0.66 10.69
C VAL A 107 4.72 -0.66 10.69
N ILE A 108 4.10 -1.77 11.10
CA ILE A 108 2.64 -1.90 11.16
C ILE A 108 2.07 -0.90 12.17
N GLU A 109 2.66 -0.77 13.36
CA GLU A 109 2.22 0.20 14.37
C GLU A 109 2.43 1.65 13.92
N SER A 110 3.38 1.93 13.03
CA SER A 110 3.53 3.26 12.41
C SER A 110 2.50 3.54 11.30
N GLY A 111 1.69 2.56 10.90
CA GLY A 111 0.68 2.70 9.85
C GLY A 111 1.26 2.70 8.42
N GLU A 112 2.46 2.14 8.23
CA GLU A 112 3.14 2.02 6.93
C GLU A 112 3.03 0.58 6.39
N PRO A 113 3.11 0.37 5.06
CA PRO A 113 3.04 -0.97 4.49
C PRO A 113 4.31 -1.76 4.83
N ALA A 114 4.14 -2.87 5.55
CA ALA A 114 5.23 -3.75 5.93
C ALA A 114 5.62 -4.70 4.78
N ILE A 115 6.52 -4.24 3.91
CA ILE A 115 6.98 -4.98 2.74
C ILE A 115 8.15 -5.90 3.12
N VAL A 116 7.94 -7.20 2.90
CA VAL A 116 8.90 -8.26 3.18
C VAL A 116 9.76 -8.55 1.95
N VAL A 117 11.06 -8.72 2.15
CA VAL A 117 12.03 -9.05 1.10
C VAL A 117 12.60 -10.43 1.35
N CYS A 118 12.73 -11.22 0.28
CA CYS A 118 13.38 -12.53 0.33
C CYS A 118 14.07 -12.83 -1.00
N HIS A 119 15.03 -13.77 -0.96
CA HIS A 119 15.54 -14.43 -2.15
C HIS A 119 15.31 -15.92 -2.08
N TRP A 120 15.17 -16.54 -3.25
CA TRP A 120 14.89 -17.97 -3.37
C TRP A 120 15.92 -18.87 -2.63
N PRO A 121 17.24 -18.60 -2.69
CA PRO A 121 18.21 -19.40 -1.93
C PRO A 121 17.99 -19.35 -0.43
N GLY A 122 17.66 -18.18 0.14
CA GLY A 122 17.35 -18.05 1.56
C GLY A 122 16.05 -18.75 1.96
N VAL A 123 15.00 -18.67 1.13
CA VAL A 123 13.72 -19.34 1.39
C VAL A 123 13.89 -20.87 1.40
N TYR A 124 14.58 -21.41 0.39
CA TYR A 124 14.73 -22.85 0.23
C TYR A 124 15.86 -23.44 1.08
N TYR A 125 16.87 -22.64 1.44
CA TYR A 125 17.99 -22.97 2.31
C TYR A 125 18.57 -24.37 2.06
N ASN A 126 19.29 -24.53 0.95
CA ASN A 126 19.90 -25.80 0.51
C ASN A 126 18.95 -27.03 0.46
N GLY A 127 17.64 -26.81 0.36
CA GLY A 127 16.63 -27.88 0.29
C GLY A 127 15.93 -28.21 1.60
N GLU A 128 16.29 -27.57 2.69
CA GLU A 128 15.67 -27.81 4.01
C GLU A 128 14.43 -26.94 4.26
N GLU A 129 14.18 -25.96 3.39
CA GLU A 129 13.05 -25.03 3.44
C GLU A 129 12.98 -24.22 4.75
N ILE A 130 14.13 -23.98 5.39
CA ILE A 130 14.19 -23.28 6.67
C ILE A 130 13.58 -21.88 6.54
N GLY A 131 13.93 -21.13 5.50
CA GLY A 131 13.36 -19.80 5.25
C GLY A 131 11.85 -19.84 5.01
N PHE A 132 11.33 -20.87 4.35
CA PHE A 132 9.90 -21.05 4.16
C PHE A 132 9.16 -21.33 5.49
N LYS A 133 9.72 -22.20 6.35
CA LYS A 133 9.19 -22.44 7.71
C LYS A 133 9.21 -21.18 8.57
N ILE A 134 10.26 -20.37 8.44
CA ILE A 134 10.33 -19.04 9.07
C ILE A 134 9.22 -18.14 8.55
N PHE A 135 8.98 -18.09 7.24
CA PHE A 135 7.90 -17.31 6.65
C PHE A 135 6.52 -17.72 7.20
N GLN A 136 6.25 -19.03 7.27
CA GLN A 136 5.03 -19.56 7.88
C GLN A 136 4.86 -19.12 9.33
N GLU A 137 5.94 -19.17 10.12
CA GLU A 137 5.92 -18.75 11.52
C GLU A 137 5.69 -17.24 11.67
N VAL A 138 6.32 -16.42 10.83
CA VAL A 138 6.09 -14.97 10.80
C VAL A 138 4.63 -14.65 10.47
N VAL A 139 4.06 -15.30 9.45
CA VAL A 139 2.64 -15.14 9.09
C VAL A 139 1.73 -15.55 10.24
N ARG A 140 2.01 -16.69 10.90
CA ARG A 140 1.26 -17.15 12.08
C ARG A 140 1.30 -16.13 13.21
N ARG A 141 2.47 -15.59 13.55
CA ARG A 141 2.66 -14.57 14.59
C ARG A 141 1.95 -13.27 14.26
N LEU A 142 2.01 -12.82 13.01
CA LEU A 142 1.30 -11.63 12.55
C LEU A 142 -0.21 -11.79 12.68
N HIS A 143 -0.78 -12.93 12.29
CA HIS A 143 -2.21 -13.20 12.47
C HIS A 143 -2.62 -13.39 13.93
N ALA A 144 -1.72 -13.86 14.80
CA ALA A 144 -1.98 -13.95 16.23
C ALA A 144 -1.99 -12.57 16.91
N ARG A 145 -1.16 -11.62 16.43
CA ARG A 145 -1.10 -10.25 16.96
C ARG A 145 -2.16 -9.34 16.36
N TYR A 146 -2.42 -9.48 15.06
CA TYR A 146 -3.23 -8.56 14.27
C TYR A 146 -4.35 -9.30 13.54
N ASP A 147 -5.57 -8.82 13.74
CA ASP A 147 -6.81 -9.34 13.15
C ASP A 147 -7.30 -8.54 11.92
N HIS A 148 -6.55 -7.51 11.51
CA HIS A 148 -6.97 -6.52 10.50
C HIS A 148 -5.90 -6.23 9.44
N LEU A 149 -4.93 -7.15 9.25
CA LEU A 149 -3.93 -7.00 8.19
C LEU A 149 -4.53 -7.30 6.82
N GLN A 150 -4.16 -6.49 5.83
CA GLN A 150 -4.50 -6.71 4.43
C GLN A 150 -3.25 -7.16 3.67
N TRP A 151 -3.35 -8.32 3.02
CA TRP A 151 -2.31 -8.81 2.12
C TRP A 151 -2.53 -8.21 0.74
N MET A 152 -1.58 -7.39 0.29
CA MET A 152 -1.66 -6.67 -0.96
C MET A 152 -0.47 -7.00 -1.86
N LYS A 153 -0.71 -7.00 -3.17
CA LYS A 153 0.35 -6.97 -4.18
C LYS A 153 1.05 -5.61 -4.15
N LEU A 154 2.28 -5.57 -4.64
CA LEU A 154 3.02 -4.31 -4.81
C LEU A 154 2.27 -3.31 -5.72
N SER A 155 1.57 -3.80 -6.75
CA SER A 155 0.75 -2.95 -7.62
C SER A 155 -0.48 -2.37 -6.91
N GLU A 156 -1.09 -3.11 -5.99
CA GLU A 156 -2.22 -2.62 -5.18
C GLU A 156 -1.74 -1.55 -4.18
N ILE A 157 -0.59 -1.77 -3.52
CA ILE A 157 0.05 -0.76 -2.66
C ILE A 157 0.38 0.50 -3.47
N SER A 158 0.97 0.32 -4.66
CA SER A 158 1.34 1.43 -5.55
C SER A 158 0.14 2.25 -5.97
N ARG A 159 -0.95 1.57 -6.36
CA ARG A 159 -2.22 2.22 -6.70
C ARG A 159 -2.80 2.99 -5.53
N TYR A 160 -2.82 2.39 -4.33
CA TYR A 160 -3.34 3.06 -3.14
C TYR A 160 -2.55 4.31 -2.81
N TRP A 161 -1.21 4.25 -2.85
CA TRP A 161 -0.36 5.39 -2.56
C TRP A 161 -0.47 6.50 -3.61
N ALA A 162 -0.49 6.14 -4.90
CA ALA A 162 -0.71 7.10 -5.98
C ALA A 162 -2.07 7.81 -5.83
N ALA A 163 -3.14 7.06 -5.53
CA ALA A 163 -4.44 7.66 -5.28
C ALA A 163 -4.47 8.54 -4.02
N ARG A 164 -3.84 8.08 -2.93
CA ARG A 164 -3.75 8.82 -1.67
C ARG A 164 -3.05 10.16 -1.83
N GLU A 165 -1.95 10.19 -2.56
CA GLU A 165 -1.11 11.38 -2.72
C GLU A 165 -1.66 12.33 -3.80
N LEU A 166 -2.16 11.79 -4.92
CA LEU A 166 -2.46 12.57 -6.11
C LEU A 166 -3.95 12.91 -6.27
N THR A 167 -4.84 12.35 -5.45
CA THR A 167 -6.26 12.74 -5.45
C THR A 167 -6.41 14.11 -4.79
N ARG A 168 -6.95 15.07 -5.55
CA ARG A 168 -7.31 16.38 -4.99
C ARG A 168 -8.59 16.25 -4.17
N ILE A 169 -8.53 16.62 -2.90
CA ILE A 169 -9.64 16.53 -1.95
C ILE A 169 -10.03 17.94 -1.51
N GLU A 170 -11.31 18.30 -1.68
CA GLU A 170 -11.84 19.61 -1.33
C GLU A 170 -13.10 19.49 -0.48
N ARG A 171 -13.18 20.28 0.59
CA ARG A 171 -14.41 20.39 1.38
C ARG A 171 -15.33 21.45 0.78
N ARG A 172 -16.59 21.10 0.52
CA ARG A 172 -17.63 22.01 0.03
C ARG A 172 -18.83 21.96 0.98
N GLY A 173 -18.78 22.79 2.02
CA GLY A 173 -19.75 22.74 3.12
C GLY A 173 -19.62 21.44 3.92
N ALA A 174 -20.69 20.65 3.98
CA ALA A 174 -20.66 19.33 4.61
C ALA A 174 -20.03 18.25 3.72
N ASP A 175 -20.09 18.42 2.39
CA ASP A 175 -19.63 17.42 1.43
C ASP A 175 -18.12 17.49 1.21
N VAL A 176 -17.56 16.38 0.75
CA VAL A 176 -16.17 16.29 0.28
C VAL A 176 -16.16 15.91 -1.19
N VAL A 177 -15.52 16.74 -2.02
CA VAL A 177 -15.32 16.48 -3.46
C VAL A 177 -13.91 15.95 -3.69
N LEU A 178 -13.81 14.86 -4.44
CA LEU A 178 -12.56 14.21 -4.79
C LEU A 178 -12.38 14.27 -6.31
N ASN A 179 -11.19 14.64 -6.76
CA ASN A 179 -10.79 14.56 -8.16
C ASN A 179 -9.57 13.64 -8.26
N ALA A 180 -9.81 12.39 -8.65
CA ALA A 180 -8.81 11.33 -8.61
C ALA A 180 -8.21 11.06 -10.01
N PRO A 181 -6.89 11.21 -10.19
CA PRO A 181 -6.22 10.83 -11.43
C PRO A 181 -6.30 9.31 -11.68
N PHE A 182 -6.28 8.52 -10.61
CA PHE A 182 -6.31 7.06 -10.65
C PHE A 182 -7.50 6.53 -9.85
N ALA A 183 -8.17 5.51 -10.37
CA ALA A 183 -9.15 4.77 -9.58
C ALA A 183 -8.43 3.92 -8.52
N CYS A 184 -9.04 3.78 -7.35
CA CYS A 184 -8.49 3.01 -6.23
C CYS A 184 -9.60 2.27 -5.48
N PRO A 185 -9.58 0.92 -5.48
CA PRO A 185 -10.43 0.15 -4.59
C PRO A 185 -10.18 0.49 -3.12
N GLU A 186 -11.23 0.38 -2.30
CA GLU A 186 -11.14 0.46 -0.83
C GLU A 186 -10.36 1.68 -0.30
N PHE A 187 -10.45 2.80 -1.03
CA PHE A 187 -9.87 4.07 -0.64
C PHE A 187 -10.54 4.57 0.64
N THR A 188 -9.73 4.90 1.65
CA THR A 188 -10.23 5.35 2.95
C THR A 188 -9.99 6.83 3.15
N LEU A 189 -11.06 7.56 3.45
CA LEU A 189 -11.07 8.99 3.71
C LEU A 189 -11.49 9.26 5.15
N ALA A 190 -10.74 10.09 5.86
CA ALA A 190 -11.14 10.64 7.16
C ALA A 190 -11.71 12.05 6.98
N VAL A 191 -12.95 12.26 7.44
CA VAL A 191 -13.64 13.55 7.38
C VAL A 191 -13.86 14.07 8.79
N ALA A 192 -13.14 15.12 9.18
CA ALA A 192 -13.29 15.76 10.48
C ALA A 192 -14.58 16.60 10.54
N ASN A 193 -15.25 16.62 11.69
CA ASN A 193 -16.46 17.42 11.92
C ASN A 193 -17.54 17.17 10.85
N ALA A 194 -17.72 15.91 10.44
CA ALA A 194 -18.80 15.53 9.55
C ALA A 194 -20.14 15.49 10.32
N PRO A 195 -21.27 15.82 9.66
CA PRO A 195 -22.61 15.61 10.22
C PRO A 195 -22.81 14.16 10.70
N ASP A 196 -23.70 13.97 11.66
CA ASP A 196 -24.09 12.65 12.14
C ASP A 196 -25.15 12.02 11.23
N SER A 197 -24.76 11.77 9.98
CA SER A 197 -25.59 11.15 8.96
C SER A 197 -24.78 10.15 8.13
N ALA A 198 -25.49 9.18 7.54
CA ALA A 198 -24.84 8.18 6.70
C ALA A 198 -24.23 8.86 5.45
N PRO A 199 -22.90 8.75 5.22
CA PRO A 199 -22.28 9.24 4.02
C PRO A 199 -22.74 8.45 2.80
N MET A 200 -22.78 9.14 1.67
CA MET A 200 -23.15 8.56 0.39
C MET A 200 -22.10 8.93 -0.66
N LEU A 201 -21.55 7.93 -1.34
CA LEU A 201 -20.69 8.14 -2.49
C LEU A 201 -21.57 8.54 -3.69
N ARG A 202 -21.26 9.68 -4.30
CA ARG A 202 -21.91 10.20 -5.50
C ARG A 202 -20.90 10.27 -6.64
N LYS A 203 -21.29 9.73 -7.80
CA LYS A 203 -20.56 9.89 -9.07
C LYS A 203 -21.59 10.11 -10.18
N ALA A 204 -21.57 11.30 -10.79
CA ALA A 204 -22.64 11.73 -11.69
C ALA A 204 -24.03 11.50 -11.05
N ASP A 205 -24.97 10.89 -11.77
CA ASP A 205 -26.33 10.63 -11.28
C ASP A 205 -26.45 9.40 -10.36
N LYS A 206 -25.36 8.65 -10.14
CA LYS A 206 -25.37 7.45 -9.30
C LYS A 206 -24.97 7.77 -7.86
N GLY A 207 -25.73 7.26 -6.91
CA GLY A 207 -25.44 7.32 -5.48
C GLY A 207 -25.36 5.92 -4.88
N ILE A 208 -24.36 5.69 -4.04
CA ILE A 208 -24.21 4.48 -3.22
C ILE A 208 -24.21 4.94 -1.77
N GLU A 209 -25.20 4.52 -1.00
CA GLU A 209 -25.22 4.73 0.45
C GLU A 209 -24.23 3.76 1.12
N LEU A 210 -23.47 4.25 2.10
CA LEU A 210 -22.47 3.45 2.77
C LEU A 210 -23.06 2.82 4.04
N ALA A 211 -22.78 1.54 4.25
CA ALA A 211 -23.22 0.82 5.44
C ALA A 211 -22.33 1.16 6.65
N ARG A 212 -22.90 1.19 7.85
CA ARG A 212 -22.13 1.45 9.07
C ARG A 212 -21.33 0.20 9.47
N ALA A 213 -20.03 0.36 9.67
CA ALA A 213 -19.14 -0.62 10.28
C ALA A 213 -19.02 -0.37 11.79
N ALA A 214 -18.79 -1.43 12.57
CA ALA A 214 -18.72 -1.32 14.03
C ALA A 214 -17.45 -0.58 14.50
N SER A 215 -16.34 -0.67 13.75
CA SER A 215 -15.07 -0.05 14.10
C SER A 215 -14.23 0.30 12.86
N ALA A 216 -13.14 1.06 13.06
CA ALA A 216 -12.21 1.42 11.97
C ALA A 216 -11.53 0.19 11.35
N LYS A 217 -11.26 -0.84 12.16
CA LYS A 217 -10.65 -2.10 11.74
C LYS A 217 -11.58 -2.96 10.87
N GLU A 218 -12.89 -2.72 10.94
CA GLU A 218 -13.91 -3.43 10.17
C GLU A 218 -14.34 -2.66 8.90
N LEU A 219 -13.67 -1.55 8.59
CA LEU A 219 -13.90 -0.85 7.34
C LEU A 219 -13.56 -1.75 6.16
N LYS A 220 -14.55 -1.90 5.28
CA LYS A 220 -14.47 -2.58 3.99
C LYS A 220 -15.14 -1.70 2.93
N ARG A 221 -15.08 -2.11 1.66
CA ARG A 221 -15.76 -1.42 0.56
C ARG A 221 -17.17 -0.95 0.92
N TYR A 222 -17.44 0.33 0.64
CA TYR A 222 -18.72 1.00 0.84
C TYR A 222 -19.23 0.94 2.28
N THR A 223 -18.31 1.08 3.25
CA THR A 223 -18.66 1.22 4.66
C THR A 223 -18.11 2.48 5.27
N TRP A 224 -18.67 2.88 6.41
CA TRP A 224 -18.20 4.01 7.19
C TRP A 224 -18.29 3.72 8.68
N THR A 225 -17.52 4.44 9.47
CA THR A 225 -17.66 4.41 10.94
C THR A 225 -17.31 5.77 11.52
N ARG A 226 -17.62 5.98 12.79
CA ARG A 226 -17.28 7.20 13.52
C ARG A 226 -16.23 6.90 14.57
N GLU A 227 -15.19 7.72 14.58
CA GLU A 227 -14.08 7.63 15.53
C GLU A 227 -13.83 9.03 16.10
N GLY A 228 -14.41 9.29 17.27
CA GLY A 228 -14.40 10.62 17.89
C GLY A 228 -15.13 11.67 17.03
N ASP A 229 -14.40 12.72 16.64
CA ASP A 229 -14.86 13.82 15.79
C ASP A 229 -14.71 13.54 14.29
N ARG A 230 -14.16 12.38 13.92
CA ARG A 230 -13.92 11.97 12.53
C ARG A 230 -14.91 10.92 12.09
N THR A 231 -15.40 11.07 10.86
CA THR A 231 -16.07 10.00 10.13
C THR A 231 -15.06 9.38 9.16
N LEU A 232 -14.82 8.07 9.30
CA LEU A 232 -13.98 7.30 8.39
C LEU A 232 -14.86 6.63 7.35
N VAL A 233 -14.47 6.73 6.09
CA VAL A 233 -15.28 6.31 4.94
C VAL A 233 -14.41 5.47 4.03
N CYS A 234 -14.79 4.22 3.76
CA CYS A 234 -14.07 3.30 2.86
C CYS A 234 -14.93 2.99 1.64
N PHE A 235 -14.41 3.25 0.44
CA PHE A 235 -15.14 3.12 -0.82
C PHE A 235 -14.21 2.92 -2.00
N ASP A 236 -14.73 2.39 -3.11
CA ASP A 236 -13.96 2.36 -4.35
C ASP A 236 -13.96 3.76 -4.96
N LEU A 237 -12.81 4.43 -4.91
CA LEU A 237 -12.57 5.75 -5.48
C LEU A 237 -12.58 5.63 -7.01
N PRO A 238 -13.55 6.24 -7.71
CA PRO A 238 -13.52 6.28 -9.16
C PRO A 238 -12.49 7.28 -9.68
N LYS A 239 -11.92 7.00 -10.86
CA LYS A 239 -11.19 8.02 -11.64
C LYS A 239 -12.13 9.18 -12.01
N GLY A 240 -11.60 10.40 -11.93
CA GLY A 240 -12.32 11.65 -12.17
C GLY A 240 -12.96 12.24 -10.91
N GLU A 241 -13.99 13.08 -11.11
CA GLU A 241 -14.72 13.70 -10.00
C GLU A 241 -15.67 12.69 -9.33
N SER A 242 -15.68 12.70 -7.99
CA SER A 242 -16.69 12.07 -7.15
C SER A 242 -16.90 12.88 -5.87
N ARG A 243 -17.94 12.54 -5.11
CA ARG A 243 -18.27 13.25 -3.88
C ARG A 243 -18.69 12.28 -2.79
N ILE A 244 -18.22 12.51 -1.57
CA ILE A 244 -18.85 11.98 -0.35
C ILE A 244 -19.82 13.03 0.16
N ALA A 245 -21.11 12.74 0.04
CA ALA A 245 -22.18 13.62 0.47
C ALA A 245 -22.71 13.18 1.83
N PHE A 246 -22.92 14.14 2.72
CA PHE A 246 -23.55 13.90 4.02
C PHE A 246 -24.96 14.49 3.93
N GLN A 247 -25.98 13.63 3.93
CA GLN A 247 -27.36 14.10 3.87
C GLN A 247 -27.66 14.96 5.10
N LYS A 248 -28.44 16.03 4.92
CA LYS A 248 -28.97 16.83 6.03
C LYS A 248 -30.17 16.15 6.66
#